data_AF-A0A7D7LMC7-F1
#
_entry.id   AF-A0A7D7LMC7-F1
#
_cell.length_a   1.000
_cell.length_b   1.000
_cell.length_c   1.000
_cell.angle_alpha   90.00
_cell.angle_beta   90.00
_cell.angle_gamma   90.00
#
_symmetry.space_group_name_H-M   'P 1'
#
loop_
_entity.id
_entity.type
_entity.pdbx_description
1 polymer ?
#
loop_
_entity_poly.entity_id
_entity_poly.type
_entity_poly.pdbx_seq_one_letter_code
_entity_poly.pdbx_strand_id
1 'polypeptide(L)'
;MNRNQKKFKEIKDFLIEKLGDKIDYSKEEDGNEYLNIKNSSFWISNTLGELVVGYGFIHKHFSEEYNNLDEGIFQTFDLLTNRIKTTNYIKGNTIFKTSIEIEHSNSNSVNFGTSSVIFYPFWKKTQIETSYDEKILDKNESENRVNIILETEYNK
;
A
#
# COMPACT_ATOMS: atom_id res chain seq x y z
N MET A 1 -18.24 -14.80 -1.29
CA MET A 1 -17.13 -13.84 -1.24
C MET A 1 -16.84 -13.60 0.24
N ASN A 2 -15.62 -13.91 0.69
CA ASN A 2 -15.24 -13.66 2.09
C ASN A 2 -15.10 -12.15 2.36
N ARG A 3 -14.95 -11.74 3.62
CA ARG A 3 -14.86 -10.33 4.00
C ARG A 3 -13.69 -9.64 3.30
N ASN A 4 -12.53 -10.28 3.26
CA ASN A 4 -11.35 -9.82 2.54
C ASN A 4 -11.61 -9.45 1.08
N GLN A 5 -12.20 -10.36 0.31
CA GLN A 5 -12.55 -10.13 -1.10
C GLN A 5 -13.58 -9.01 -1.24
N LYS A 6 -14.54 -8.91 -0.31
CA LYS A 6 -15.52 -7.82 -0.29
C LYS A 6 -14.85 -6.47 -0.07
N LYS A 7 -13.97 -6.35 0.92
CA LYS A 7 -13.24 -5.11 1.21
C LYS A 7 -12.30 -4.74 0.06
N PHE A 8 -11.59 -5.71 -0.52
CA PHE A 8 -10.80 -5.49 -1.73
C PHE A 8 -11.66 -4.93 -2.87
N LYS A 9 -12.82 -5.53 -3.15
CA LYS A 9 -13.74 -5.05 -4.18
C LYS A 9 -14.23 -3.63 -3.90
N GLU A 10 -14.59 -3.33 -2.66
CA GLU A 10 -15.06 -1.98 -2.26
C GLU A 10 -13.98 -0.91 -2.43
N ILE A 11 -12.72 -1.23 -2.09
CA ILE A 11 -11.56 -0.36 -2.32
C ILE A 11 -11.30 -0.22 -3.83
N LYS A 12 -11.26 -1.33 -4.56
CA LYS A 12 -11.08 -1.35 -6.03
C LYS A 12 -12.09 -0.46 -6.73
N ASP A 13 -13.38 -0.66 -6.46
CA ASP A 13 -14.45 0.08 -7.11
C ASP A 13 -14.32 1.59 -6.83
N PHE A 14 -13.96 1.96 -5.60
CA PHE A 14 -13.67 3.35 -5.25
C PHE A 14 -12.46 3.94 -6.00
N LEU A 15 -11.36 3.19 -6.09
CA LEU A 15 -10.17 3.64 -6.79
C LEU A 15 -10.40 3.78 -8.30
N ILE A 16 -11.16 2.86 -8.91
CA ILE A 16 -11.56 2.97 -10.32
C ILE A 16 -12.44 4.20 -10.53
N GLU A 17 -13.40 4.45 -9.64
CA GLU A 17 -14.27 5.64 -9.71
C GLU A 17 -13.45 6.94 -9.65
N LYS A 18 -12.45 7.02 -8.76
CA LYS A 18 -11.65 8.25 -8.54
C LYS A 18 -10.52 8.46 -9.52
N LEU A 19 -9.85 7.40 -9.92
CA LEU A 19 -8.59 7.47 -10.68
C LEU A 19 -8.75 7.02 -12.14
N GLY A 20 -9.88 6.38 -12.48
CA GLY A 20 -10.24 6.04 -13.85
C GLY A 20 -9.16 5.25 -14.57
N ASP A 21 -8.68 5.80 -15.68
CA ASP A 21 -7.69 5.20 -16.57
C ASP A 21 -6.28 5.06 -15.96
N LYS A 22 -6.03 5.69 -14.80
CA LYS A 22 -4.79 5.50 -14.02
C LYS A 22 -4.76 4.17 -13.29
N ILE A 23 -5.88 3.48 -13.14
CA ILE A 23 -5.93 2.15 -12.55
C ILE A 23 -5.52 1.12 -13.60
N ASP A 24 -4.65 0.21 -13.17
CA ASP A 24 -4.37 -1.04 -13.85
C ASP A 24 -4.86 -2.17 -12.93
N TYR A 25 -5.73 -3.01 -13.45
CA TYR A 25 -6.41 -4.06 -12.71
C TYR A 25 -6.37 -5.35 -13.51
N SER A 26 -6.04 -6.43 -12.82
CA SER A 26 -6.04 -7.78 -13.39
C SER A 26 -6.65 -8.78 -12.41
N LYS A 27 -7.15 -9.87 -12.98
CA LYS A 27 -7.67 -11.02 -12.25
C LYS A 27 -7.14 -12.28 -12.90
N GLU A 28 -6.54 -13.14 -12.10
CA GLU A 28 -5.99 -14.43 -12.54
C GLU A 28 -7.06 -15.53 -12.50
N GLU A 29 -6.79 -16.65 -13.19
CA GLU A 29 -7.71 -17.80 -13.27
C GLU A 29 -7.97 -18.45 -11.91
N ASP A 30 -6.99 -18.41 -11.01
CA ASP A 30 -7.08 -18.94 -9.65
C ASP A 30 -7.88 -18.04 -8.70
N GLY A 31 -8.35 -16.89 -9.20
CA GLY A 31 -9.18 -15.94 -8.47
C GLY A 31 -8.39 -14.82 -7.77
N ASN A 32 -7.06 -14.80 -7.84
CA ASN A 32 -6.27 -13.69 -7.32
C ASN A 32 -6.57 -12.40 -8.12
N GLU A 33 -6.71 -11.29 -7.41
CA GLU A 33 -6.98 -9.98 -8.00
C GLU A 33 -5.86 -9.00 -7.65
N TYR A 34 -5.39 -8.22 -8.61
CA TYR A 34 -4.32 -7.24 -8.44
C TYR A 34 -4.78 -5.88 -8.94
N LEU A 35 -4.42 -4.82 -8.21
CA LEU A 35 -4.65 -3.44 -8.61
C LEU A 35 -3.42 -2.60 -8.31
N ASN A 36 -2.95 -1.87 -9.31
CA ASN A 36 -1.87 -0.90 -9.21
C ASN A 36 -2.31 0.45 -9.81
N ILE A 37 -1.64 1.51 -9.38
CA ILE A 37 -1.84 2.86 -9.91
C ILE A 37 -0.67 3.18 -10.84
N LYS A 38 -0.96 3.54 -12.09
CA LYS A 38 0.06 3.91 -13.07
C LYS A 38 0.93 5.05 -12.54
N ASN A 39 2.24 4.94 -12.74
CA ASN A 39 3.24 5.89 -12.26
C ASN A 39 3.26 6.08 -10.73
N SER A 40 2.81 5.08 -9.97
CA SER A 40 2.95 5.01 -8.52
C SER A 40 3.56 3.67 -8.12
N SER A 41 4.21 3.64 -6.96
CA SER A 41 4.69 2.40 -6.35
C SER A 41 3.59 1.68 -5.54
N PHE A 42 2.43 2.31 -5.34
CA PHE A 42 1.31 1.72 -4.60
C PHE A 42 0.63 0.60 -5.38
N TRP A 43 0.28 -0.48 -4.68
CA TRP A 43 -0.55 -1.56 -5.18
C TRP A 43 -1.28 -2.28 -4.04
N ILE A 44 -2.37 -2.95 -4.39
CA ILE A 44 -3.09 -3.88 -3.51
C ILE A 44 -3.39 -5.18 -4.26
N SER A 45 -3.56 -6.27 -3.54
CA SER A 45 -4.09 -7.51 -4.11
C SER A 45 -5.04 -8.21 -3.15
N ASN A 46 -5.88 -9.08 -3.70
CA ASN A 46 -6.53 -10.14 -2.95
C ASN A 46 -5.90 -11.47 -3.38
N THR A 47 -4.98 -11.98 -2.56
CA THR A 47 -4.23 -13.21 -2.87
C THR A 47 -4.51 -14.23 -1.77
N LEU A 48 -4.90 -15.45 -2.14
CA LEU A 48 -5.20 -16.53 -1.18
C LEU A 48 -6.21 -16.14 -0.08
N GLY A 49 -7.12 -15.21 -0.39
CA GLY A 49 -8.12 -14.72 0.56
C GLY A 49 -7.63 -13.64 1.52
N GLU A 50 -6.40 -13.15 1.41
CA GLU A 50 -5.86 -12.03 2.19
C GLU A 50 -5.91 -10.72 1.39
N LEU A 51 -6.09 -9.59 2.09
CA LEU A 51 -5.85 -8.27 1.52
C LEU A 51 -4.35 -7.97 1.68
N VAL A 52 -3.63 -7.85 0.56
CA VAL A 52 -2.23 -7.46 0.56
C VAL A 52 -2.13 -5.99 0.16
N VAL A 53 -1.41 -5.21 0.94
CA VAL A 53 -1.19 -3.77 0.71
C VAL A 53 0.30 -3.54 0.53
N GLY A 54 0.68 -2.91 -0.59
CA GLY A 54 2.07 -2.80 -1.02
C GLY A 54 2.49 -1.41 -1.49
N TYR A 55 3.78 -1.15 -1.31
CA TYR A 55 4.48 0.02 -1.82
C TYR A 55 5.87 -0.40 -2.32
N GLY A 56 6.06 -0.41 -3.63
CA GLY A 56 7.23 -0.98 -4.28
C GLY A 56 7.33 -2.48 -3.97
N PHE A 57 8.46 -2.92 -3.40
CA PHE A 57 8.67 -4.33 -3.01
C PHE A 57 8.19 -4.65 -1.58
N ILE A 58 7.85 -3.64 -0.78
CA ILE A 58 7.43 -3.83 0.61
C ILE A 58 5.91 -3.99 0.62
N HIS A 59 5.42 -5.00 1.32
CA HIS A 59 3.99 -5.26 1.45
C HIS A 59 3.66 -5.90 2.79
N LYS A 60 2.39 -5.82 3.18
CA LYS A 60 1.83 -6.42 4.38
C LYS A 60 0.55 -7.18 4.03
N HIS A 61 0.31 -8.26 4.75
CA HIS A 61 -0.84 -9.14 4.59
C HIS A 61 -1.84 -8.89 5.71
N PHE A 62 -3.12 -8.79 5.34
CA PHE A 62 -4.22 -8.53 6.25
C PHE A 62 -5.36 -9.51 6.01
N SER A 63 -5.89 -10.09 7.07
CA SER A 63 -6.98 -11.05 7.01
C SER A 63 -8.00 -10.83 8.12
N GLU A 64 -9.25 -11.19 7.83
CA GLU A 64 -10.28 -11.28 8.88
C GLU A 64 -9.89 -12.32 9.93
N GLU A 65 -9.29 -13.44 9.51
CA GLU A 65 -8.86 -14.53 10.39
C GLU A 65 -7.84 -14.08 11.43
N TYR A 66 -7.01 -13.09 11.11
CA TYR A 66 -6.03 -12.48 12.02
C TYR A 66 -6.54 -11.20 12.71
N ASN A 67 -7.83 -10.86 12.56
CA ASN A 67 -8.46 -9.65 13.13
C ASN A 67 -7.71 -8.34 12.80
N ASN A 68 -7.04 -8.28 11.65
CA ASN A 68 -6.27 -7.11 11.21
C ASN A 68 -6.72 -6.55 9.86
N LEU A 69 -7.80 -7.07 9.27
CA LEU A 69 -8.33 -6.57 8.00
C LEU A 69 -8.61 -5.07 8.00
N ASP A 70 -9.19 -4.54 9.08
CA ASP A 70 -9.52 -3.12 9.18
C ASP A 70 -8.26 -2.24 9.24
N GLU A 71 -7.19 -2.73 9.88
CA GLU A 71 -5.86 -2.09 9.83
C GLU A 71 -5.33 -2.03 8.39
N GLY A 72 -5.51 -3.10 7.61
CA GLY A 72 -5.16 -3.12 6.19
C GLY A 72 -5.92 -2.10 5.36
N ILE A 73 -7.20 -1.88 5.68
CA ILE A 73 -8.01 -0.82 5.05
C ILE A 73 -7.43 0.55 5.41
N PHE A 74 -7.21 0.84 6.70
CA PHE A 74 -6.59 2.10 7.12
C PHE A 74 -5.24 2.34 6.45
N GLN A 75 -4.37 1.34 6.45
CA GLN A 75 -3.04 1.45 5.85
C GLN A 75 -3.09 1.66 4.34
N THR A 76 -4.06 1.06 3.65
CA THR A 76 -4.32 1.33 2.23
C THR A 76 -4.58 2.81 1.99
N PHE A 77 -5.47 3.41 2.78
CA PHE A 77 -5.80 4.83 2.64
C PHE A 77 -4.68 5.75 3.13
N ASP A 78 -3.92 5.35 4.15
CA ASP A 78 -2.76 6.11 4.60
C ASP A 78 -1.71 6.23 3.49
N LEU A 79 -1.45 5.16 2.74
CA LEU A 79 -0.53 5.18 1.60
C LEU A 79 -1.04 6.06 0.44
N LEU A 80 -2.35 6.20 0.28
CA LEU A 80 -2.97 6.97 -0.79
C LEU A 80 -3.11 8.46 -0.46
N THR A 81 -3.28 8.80 0.82
CA THR A 81 -3.69 10.15 1.25
C THR A 81 -2.58 10.95 1.93
N ASN A 82 -1.50 10.30 2.33
CA ASN A 82 -0.33 10.95 2.90
C ASN A 82 0.84 10.94 1.92
N ARG A 83 1.83 11.79 2.19
CA ARG A 83 3.08 11.83 1.44
C ARG A 83 3.96 10.65 1.85
N ILE A 84 4.61 10.02 0.89
CA ILE A 84 5.43 8.83 1.13
C ILE A 84 6.89 9.17 0.93
N LYS A 85 7.70 8.87 1.95
CA LYS A 85 9.15 9.03 1.91
C LYS A 85 9.80 7.68 1.69
N THR A 86 10.58 7.58 0.61
CA THR A 86 11.37 6.40 0.29
C THR A 86 12.84 6.70 0.55
N THR A 87 13.49 5.89 1.40
CA THR A 87 14.92 6.00 1.68
C THR A 87 15.66 4.77 1.19
N ASN A 88 16.51 4.95 0.18
CA ASN A 88 17.36 3.92 -0.38
C ASN A 88 18.77 4.00 0.20
N TYR A 89 19.28 2.87 0.69
CA TYR A 89 20.65 2.72 1.14
C TYR A 89 21.42 1.95 0.08
N ILE A 90 22.46 2.59 -0.45
CA ILE A 90 23.17 2.15 -1.64
C ILE A 90 24.62 1.84 -1.28
N LYS A 91 25.13 0.70 -1.77
CA LYS A 91 26.56 0.36 -1.74
C LYS A 91 27.03 0.02 -3.15
N GLY A 92 27.92 0.85 -3.69
CA GLY A 92 28.28 0.76 -5.11
C GLY A 92 27.07 1.10 -5.98
N ASN A 93 26.59 0.12 -6.75
CA ASN A 93 25.44 0.28 -7.63
C ASN A 93 24.23 -0.54 -7.16
N THR A 94 24.25 -1.00 -5.90
CA THR A 94 23.22 -1.88 -5.35
C THR A 94 22.47 -1.15 -4.23
N ILE A 95 21.16 -0.96 -4.41
CA ILE A 95 20.25 -0.62 -3.31
C ILE A 95 20.14 -1.89 -2.45
N PHE A 96 20.77 -1.87 -1.27
CA PHE A 96 20.78 -3.06 -0.41
C PHE A 96 19.71 -3.00 0.67
N LYS A 97 19.14 -1.83 0.93
CA LYS A 97 18.03 -1.61 1.85
C LYS A 97 17.17 -0.47 1.34
N THR A 98 15.85 -0.64 1.43
CA THR A 98 14.86 0.42 1.19
C THR A 98 13.96 0.51 2.41
N SER A 99 13.72 1.73 2.89
CA SER A 99 12.75 2.02 3.96
C SER A 99 11.66 2.92 3.41
N ILE A 100 10.41 2.60 3.72
CA ILE A 100 9.24 3.39 3.34
C ILE A 100 8.62 3.94 4.61
N GLU A 101 8.38 5.25 4.61
CA GLU A 101 7.78 5.99 5.72
C GLU A 101 6.57 6.78 5.21
N ILE A 102 5.48 6.77 5.97
CA ILE A 102 4.26 7.55 5.70
C ILE A 102 4.36 8.83 6.51
N GLU A 103 4.37 9.99 5.85
CA GLU A 103 4.44 11.31 6.51
C GLU A 103 3.03 11.80 6.83
N HIS A 104 2.62 11.68 8.09
CA HIS A 104 1.35 12.20 8.55
C HIS A 104 1.42 13.73 8.76
N SER A 105 0.27 14.39 8.65
CA SER A 105 0.13 15.85 8.76
C SER A 105 0.59 16.46 10.10
N ASN A 106 0.75 15.65 11.13
CA ASN A 106 1.30 16.05 12.44
C ASN A 106 2.84 15.98 12.51
N SER A 107 3.52 15.86 11.37
CA SER A 107 4.97 15.72 11.23
C SER A 107 5.56 14.45 11.84
N ASN A 108 4.72 13.46 12.17
CA ASN A 108 5.18 12.13 12.55
C ASN A 108 5.25 11.25 11.31
N SER A 109 6.43 10.70 11.04
CA SER A 109 6.60 9.67 10.02
C SER A 109 6.46 8.30 10.67
N VAL A 110 5.59 7.45 10.11
CA VAL A 110 5.42 6.05 10.56
C VAL A 110 6.11 5.13 9.56
N ASN A 111 6.93 4.20 10.05
CA ASN A 111 7.58 3.21 9.19
C ASN A 111 6.52 2.23 8.64
N PHE A 112 6.33 2.24 7.32
CA PHE A 112 5.49 1.25 6.64
C PHE A 112 6.20 -0.10 6.58
N GLY A 113 7.48 -0.09 6.20
CA GLY A 113 8.32 -1.27 6.25
C GLY A 113 9.71 -1.04 5.69
N THR A 114 10.53 -2.09 5.75
CA THR A 114 11.89 -2.11 5.23
C THR A 114 12.13 -3.39 4.45
N SER A 115 12.71 -3.28 3.26
CA SER A 115 13.26 -4.41 2.52
C SER A 115 14.78 -4.36 2.57
N SER A 116 15.43 -5.52 2.49
CA SER A 116 16.89 -5.61 2.41
C SER A 116 17.31 -6.83 1.59
N VAL A 117 18.40 -6.70 0.85
CA VAL A 117 19.05 -7.82 0.16
C VAL A 117 20.33 -8.20 0.89
N ILE A 118 20.69 -9.48 0.82
CA ILE A 118 21.83 -10.03 1.58
C ILE A 118 23.12 -9.99 0.74
N PHE A 119 23.00 -9.97 -0.60
CA PHE A 119 24.14 -9.93 -1.52
C PHE A 119 24.37 -8.52 -2.07
N TYR A 120 25.32 -7.81 -1.47
CA TYR A 120 25.74 -6.47 -1.90
C TYR A 120 27.22 -6.25 -1.55
N PRO A 121 27.90 -5.29 -2.20
CA PRO A 121 29.32 -5.02 -1.92
C PRO A 121 29.48 -4.30 -0.58
N PHE A 122 29.46 -5.06 0.53
CA PHE A 122 29.42 -4.54 1.90
C PHE A 122 30.61 -3.64 2.25
N TRP A 123 31.75 -3.85 1.58
CA TRP A 123 32.98 -3.06 1.72
C TRP A 123 32.90 -1.65 1.11
N LYS A 124 31.93 -1.38 0.22
CA LYS A 124 31.75 -0.03 -0.35
C LYS A 124 31.10 0.91 0.67
N LYS A 125 31.41 2.20 0.59
CA LYS A 125 30.77 3.23 1.42
C LYS A 125 29.26 3.28 1.14
N THR A 126 28.46 3.43 2.19
CA THR A 126 27.02 3.60 2.08
C THR A 126 26.69 5.02 1.58
N GLN A 127 25.88 5.11 0.55
CA GLN A 127 25.19 6.32 0.09
C GLN A 127 23.71 6.22 0.49
N ILE A 128 23.09 7.36 0.79
CA ILE A 128 21.68 7.44 1.17
C ILE A 128 21.01 8.38 0.18
N GLU A 129 19.96 7.90 -0.46
CA GLU A 129 19.10 8.68 -1.34
C GLU A 129 17.68 8.68 -0.79
N THR A 130 17.04 9.84 -0.81
CA THR A 130 15.66 10.00 -0.33
C THR A 130 14.82 10.61 -1.44
N SER A 131 13.69 9.98 -1.71
CA SER A 131 12.67 10.47 -2.64
C SER A 131 11.33 10.59 -1.94
N TYR A 132 10.46 11.43 -2.50
CA TYR A 132 9.14 11.69 -1.97
C TYR A 132 8.11 11.51 -3.07
N ASP A 133 7.07 10.76 -2.75
CA ASP A 133 5.88 10.63 -3.59
C ASP A 133 4.76 11.42 -2.91
N GLU A 134 4.18 12.37 -3.65
CA GLU A 134 3.08 13.20 -3.15
C GLU A 134 1.79 12.38 -3.04
N LYS A 135 0.87 12.83 -2.17
CA LYS A 135 -0.43 12.17 -1.97
C LYS A 135 -1.18 11.98 -3.28
N ILE A 136 -1.83 10.82 -3.43
CA ILE A 136 -2.60 10.45 -4.63
C ILE A 136 -4.04 10.94 -4.52
N LEU A 137 -4.61 10.86 -3.32
CA LEU A 137 -5.98 11.26 -3.00
C LEU A 137 -6.01 12.34 -1.91
N ASP A 138 -7.09 13.11 -1.87
CA ASP A 138 -7.33 14.00 -0.74
C ASP A 138 -7.86 13.21 0.47
N LYS A 139 -7.33 13.56 1.64
CA LYS A 139 -7.66 12.87 2.90
C LYS A 139 -9.12 13.07 3.28
N ASN A 140 -9.64 14.30 3.22
CA ASN A 140 -11.01 14.60 3.66
C ASN A 140 -12.05 13.90 2.78
N GLU A 141 -11.77 13.79 1.49
CA GLU A 141 -12.64 13.08 0.55
C GLU A 141 -12.61 11.56 0.79
N SER A 142 -11.46 11.03 1.19
CA SER A 142 -11.28 9.60 1.41
C SER A 142 -11.84 9.12 2.75
N GLU A 143 -11.79 9.95 3.81
CA GLU A 143 -12.26 9.59 5.17
C GLU A 143 -13.70 9.08 5.19
N ASN A 144 -14.61 9.79 4.51
CA ASN A 144 -16.01 9.35 4.39
C ASN A 144 -16.11 7.98 3.74
N ARG A 145 -15.27 7.71 2.72
CA ARG A 145 -15.27 6.41 2.05
C ARG A 145 -14.70 5.32 2.93
N VAL A 146 -13.63 5.59 3.67
CA VAL A 146 -13.05 4.64 4.63
C VAL A 146 -14.11 4.24 5.65
N ASN A 147 -14.81 5.22 6.22
CA ASN A 147 -15.87 4.96 7.19
C ASN A 147 -16.99 4.09 6.59
N ILE A 148 -17.44 4.39 5.38
CA ILE A 148 -18.44 3.53 4.69
C ILE A 148 -17.91 2.10 4.50
N ILE A 149 -16.67 1.96 4.02
CA ILE A 149 -16.05 0.65 3.80
C ILE A 149 -15.97 -0.11 5.12
N LEU A 150 -15.61 0.53 6.23
CA LEU A 150 -15.57 -0.09 7.55
C LEU A 150 -16.99 -0.43 8.07
N GLU A 151 -17.94 0.50 7.97
CA GLU A 151 -19.30 0.43 8.50
C GLU A 151 -20.26 -0.49 7.74
N THR A 152 -19.88 -1.01 6.56
CA THR A 152 -20.71 -1.90 5.72
C THR A 152 -21.09 -3.24 6.40
N GLU A 153 -20.93 -3.33 7.72
CA GLU A 153 -21.27 -4.45 8.61
C GLU A 153 -22.38 -4.14 9.63
N TYR A 154 -22.71 -2.87 9.93
CA TYR A 154 -23.73 -2.58 10.94
C TYR A 154 -25.19 -2.64 10.43
N ASN A 155 -25.39 -2.79 9.13
CA ASN A 155 -26.72 -2.72 8.48
C ASN A 155 -27.18 -4.05 7.85
N LYS A 156 -26.78 -5.21 8.42
CA LYS A 156 -27.34 -6.52 8.04
C LYS A 156 -27.74 -7.35 9.24
#